data_AF-A0A6L7CHV2-F1
#
_entry.id   AF-A0A6L7CHV2-F1
#
_cell.length_a   1.000
_cell.length_b   1.000
_cell.length_c   1.000
_cell.angle_alpha   90.00
_cell.angle_beta   90.00
_cell.angle_gamma   90.00
#
_symmetry.space_group_name_H-M   'P 1'
#
loop_
_entity.id
_entity.type
_entity.pdbx_description
1 polymer ?
#
loop_
_entity_poly.entity_id
_entity_poly.type
_entity_poly.pdbx_seq_one_letter_code
_entity_poly.pdbx_strand_id
1 'polypeptide(L)'
;MSGSVAVTRAIAVPGLLLLLIIATALSLLIGAKSLPASVVLEALSGTCQSADCTIVLDARLPRTLAGLLAGGALGLAGALMQTLTRNPLADPGLLGVNAGASFAIVLG
;
A
#
# COMPACT_ATOMS: atom_id res chain seq x y z
N MET A 1 -12.01 -14.65 28.41
CA MET A 1 -11.71 -13.42 27.61
C MET A 1 -10.79 -13.67 26.41
N SER A 2 -9.89 -14.67 26.42
CA SER A 2 -9.02 -15.02 25.27
C SER A 2 -9.78 -15.42 23.99
N GLY A 3 -10.91 -16.13 24.12
CA GLY A 3 -11.71 -16.59 22.97
C GLY A 3 -12.31 -15.49 22.10
N SER A 4 -12.69 -14.33 22.67
CA SER A 4 -13.27 -13.21 21.91
C SER A 4 -12.22 -12.53 21.03
N VAL A 5 -11.02 -12.28 21.58
CA VAL A 5 -9.91 -11.65 20.85
C VAL A 5 -9.41 -12.54 19.71
N ALA A 6 -9.34 -13.85 19.92
CA ALA A 6 -8.97 -14.81 18.89
C ALA A 6 -9.97 -14.82 17.73
N VAL A 7 -11.28 -14.80 18.02
CA VAL A 7 -12.34 -14.75 17.01
C VAL A 7 -12.33 -13.42 16.26
N THR A 8 -12.16 -12.28 16.94
CA THR A 8 -12.05 -10.97 16.27
C THR A 8 -10.88 -10.93 15.32
N ARG A 9 -9.70 -11.43 15.72
CA ARG A 9 -8.52 -11.49 14.83
C ARG A 9 -8.73 -12.44 13.66
N ALA A 10 -9.35 -13.59 13.89
CA ALA A 10 -9.64 -14.59 12.86
C ALA A 10 -10.57 -14.06 11.77
N ILE A 11 -11.42 -13.08 12.07
CA ILE A 11 -12.30 -12.42 11.08
C ILE A 11 -11.63 -11.16 10.51
N ALA A 12 -11.01 -10.34 11.36
CA ALA A 12 -10.46 -9.05 10.96
C ALA A 12 -9.29 -9.18 9.98
N VAL A 13 -8.38 -10.13 10.21
CA VAL A 13 -7.21 -10.33 9.32
C VAL A 13 -7.63 -10.72 7.90
N PRO A 14 -8.43 -11.78 7.67
CA PRO A 14 -8.87 -12.10 6.31
C PRO A 14 -9.75 -11.00 5.71
N GLY A 15 -10.56 -10.30 6.52
CA GLY A 15 -11.31 -9.14 6.05
C GLY A 15 -10.42 -8.01 5.54
N LEU A 16 -9.36 -7.66 6.28
CA LEU A 16 -8.37 -6.66 5.87
C LEU A 16 -7.58 -7.10 4.65
N LEU A 17 -7.20 -8.38 4.56
CA LEU A 17 -6.52 -8.93 3.37
C LEU A 17 -7.43 -8.87 2.13
N LEU A 18 -8.71 -9.20 2.27
CA LEU A 18 -9.68 -9.09 1.19
C LEU A 18 -9.83 -7.62 0.74
N LEU A 19 -9.96 -6.69 1.69
CA LEU A 19 -10.00 -5.25 1.39
C LEU A 19 -8.73 -4.77 0.69
N LEU A 20 -7.56 -5.25 1.10
CA LEU A 20 -6.29 -4.93 0.46
C LEU A 20 -6.27 -5.41 -0.99
N ILE A 21 -6.69 -6.66 -1.26
CA ILE A 21 -6.77 -7.22 -2.61
C ILE A 21 -7.73 -6.37 -3.47
N ILE A 22 -8.91 -6.05 -2.95
CA ILE A 22 -9.89 -5.20 -3.64
C ILE A 22 -9.27 -3.82 -3.94
N ALA A 23 -8.63 -3.18 -2.97
CA ALA A 23 -7.99 -1.88 -3.15
C ALA A 23 -6.87 -1.93 -4.22
N THR A 24 -6.06 -2.99 -4.26
CA THR A 24 -5.02 -3.16 -5.29
C THR A 24 -5.62 -3.33 -6.68
N ALA A 25 -6.69 -4.11 -6.82
CA ALA A 25 -7.41 -4.27 -8.08
C ALA A 25 -8.03 -2.95 -8.54
N LEU A 26 -8.71 -2.22 -7.65
CA LEU A 26 -9.27 -0.91 -7.96
C LEU A 26 -8.17 0.09 -8.36
N SER A 27 -7.03 0.08 -7.68
CA SER A 27 -5.91 0.98 -8.00
C SER A 27 -5.28 0.70 -9.37
N LEU A 28 -5.42 -0.51 -9.91
CA LEU A 28 -4.99 -0.85 -11.27
C LEU A 28 -6.07 -0.51 -12.31
N LEU A 29 -7.35 -0.64 -11.98
CA LEU A 29 -8.48 -0.40 -12.88
C LEU A 29 -8.82 1.09 -13.02
N ILE A 30 -8.77 1.83 -11.90
CA ILE A 30 -9.15 3.24 -11.83
C ILE A 30 -7.92 4.10 -12.09
N GLY A 31 -8.00 4.94 -13.11
CA GLY A 31 -6.95 5.91 -13.45
C GLY A 31 -7.47 6.99 -14.38
N ALA A 32 -6.58 7.89 -14.81
CA ALA A 32 -6.94 9.02 -15.68
C ALA A 32 -7.60 8.60 -17.01
N LYS A 33 -7.30 7.39 -17.49
CA LYS A 33 -7.94 6.77 -18.65
C LYS A 33 -8.73 5.54 -18.20
N SER A 34 -10.00 5.44 -18.57
CA SER A 34 -10.79 4.23 -18.32
C SER A 34 -10.28 3.10 -19.20
N LEU A 35 -9.78 2.03 -18.57
CA LEU A 35 -9.29 0.84 -19.26
C LEU A 35 -10.17 -0.36 -18.86
N PRO A 36 -10.59 -1.21 -19.81
CA PRO A 36 -11.31 -2.43 -19.49
C PRO A 36 -10.40 -3.40 -18.71
N ALA A 37 -11.00 -4.21 -17.84
CA ALA A 37 -10.26 -5.14 -16.99
C ALA A 37 -9.45 -6.19 -17.78
N SER A 38 -9.87 -6.53 -19.00
CA SER A 38 -9.13 -7.41 -19.91
C SER A 38 -7.74 -6.86 -20.25
N VAL A 39 -7.64 -5.55 -20.52
CA VAL A 39 -6.38 -4.88 -20.87
C VAL A 39 -5.42 -4.89 -19.68
N VAL A 40 -5.93 -4.75 -18.44
CA VAL A 40 -5.08 -4.86 -17.24
C VAL A 40 -4.55 -6.28 -17.08
N LEU A 41 -5.40 -7.29 -17.30
CA LEU A 41 -4.97 -8.69 -17.21
C LEU A 41 -3.93 -9.03 -18.29
N GLU A 42 -4.16 -8.59 -19.52
CA GLU A 42 -3.26 -8.79 -20.66
C GLU A 42 -1.92 -8.05 -20.50
N ALA A 43 -1.95 -6.86 -19.90
CA ALA A 43 -0.74 -6.11 -19.56
C ALA A 43 0.10 -6.86 -18.52
N LEU A 44 -0.54 -7.45 -17.51
CA LEU A 44 0.14 -8.22 -16.46
C LEU A 44 0.63 -9.59 -16.95
N SER A 45 -0.08 -10.23 -17.90
CA SER A 45 0.36 -11.49 -18.52
C SER A 45 1.40 -11.29 -19.63
N GLY A 46 1.73 -10.04 -19.97
CA GLY A 46 2.71 -9.71 -21.02
C GLY A 46 2.24 -10.03 -22.45
N THR A 47 0.95 -10.23 -22.65
CA THR A 47 0.37 -10.63 -23.95
C THR A 47 -0.08 -9.45 -24.81
N CYS A 48 0.04 -8.22 -24.30
CA CYS A 48 -0.43 -7.01 -24.96
C CYS A 48 0.71 -6.04 -25.29
N GLN A 49 0.68 -5.49 -26.51
CA GLN A 49 1.66 -4.52 -27.04
C GLN A 49 1.04 -3.15 -27.38
N SER A 50 -0.14 -2.86 -26.84
CA SER A 50 -0.77 -1.54 -27.01
C SER A 50 -0.21 -0.50 -26.05
N ALA A 51 -0.31 0.79 -26.41
CA ALA A 51 0.10 1.90 -25.55
C ALA A 51 -0.63 1.91 -24.18
N ASP A 52 -1.83 1.32 -24.12
CA ASP A 52 -2.62 1.22 -22.89
C ASP A 52 -1.99 0.26 -21.89
N CYS A 53 -1.31 -0.78 -22.38
CA CYS A 53 -0.59 -1.73 -21.54
C CYS A 53 0.69 -1.11 -20.94
N THR A 54 1.37 -0.22 -21.69
CA THR A 54 2.47 0.59 -21.16
C THR A 54 2.02 1.49 -20.01
N ILE A 55 0.84 2.12 -20.10
CA ILE A 55 0.31 2.95 -19.00
C ILE A 55 0.07 2.11 -17.73
N VAL A 56 -0.41 0.88 -17.88
CA VAL A 56 -0.62 -0.02 -16.74
C VAL A 56 0.72 -0.40 -16.10
N LEU A 57 1.71 -0.79 -16.90
CA LEU A 57 3.01 -1.28 -16.42
C LEU A 57 3.93 -0.16 -15.90
N ASP A 58 3.98 0.99 -16.56
CA ASP A 58 4.94 2.06 -16.24
C ASP A 58 4.40 3.13 -15.30
N ALA A 59 3.07 3.24 -15.14
CA ALA A 59 2.48 4.24 -14.25
C ALA A 59 1.65 3.62 -13.12
N ARG A 60 0.71 2.71 -13.43
CA ARG A 60 -0.22 2.19 -12.40
C ARG A 60 0.45 1.19 -11.48
N LEU A 61 1.13 0.20 -12.05
CA LEU A 61 1.82 -0.84 -11.30
C LEU A 61 2.91 -0.30 -10.34
N PRO A 62 3.84 0.58 -10.76
CA PRO A 62 4.82 1.13 -9.84
C PRO A 62 4.17 1.98 -8.75
N ARG A 63 3.09 2.71 -9.07
CA ARG A 63 2.33 3.48 -8.06
C ARG A 63 1.64 2.57 -7.04
N THR A 64 1.03 1.47 -7.47
CA THR A 64 0.38 0.52 -6.55
C THR A 64 1.40 -0.16 -5.65
N LEU A 65 2.54 -0.59 -6.20
CA LEU A 65 3.65 -1.16 -5.45
C LEU A 65 4.25 -0.16 -4.46
N ALA A 66 4.48 1.08 -4.87
CA ALA A 66 4.95 2.14 -3.98
C ALA A 66 3.97 2.38 -2.83
N GLY A 67 2.66 2.40 -3.10
CA GLY A 67 1.62 2.53 -2.08
C GLY A 67 1.61 1.37 -1.08
N LEU A 68 1.73 0.13 -1.56
CA LEU A 68 1.80 -1.07 -0.71
C LEU A 68 3.04 -1.07 0.17
N LEU A 69 4.20 -0.78 -0.41
CA LEU A 69 5.48 -0.75 0.31
C LEU A 69 5.51 0.38 1.33
N ALA A 70 5.11 1.60 0.95
CA ALA A 70 5.06 2.74 1.86
C ALA A 70 4.04 2.50 2.99
N GLY A 71 2.83 2.03 2.66
CA GLY A 71 1.81 1.73 3.66
C GLY A 71 2.24 0.63 4.64
N GLY A 72 2.86 -0.44 4.13
CA GLY A 72 3.41 -1.51 4.95
C GLY A 72 4.54 -1.04 5.86
N ALA A 73 5.47 -0.25 5.32
CA ALA A 73 6.58 0.33 6.09
C ALA A 73 6.08 1.27 7.20
N LEU A 74 5.11 2.15 6.90
CA LEU A 74 4.51 3.05 7.89
C LEU A 74 3.75 2.29 8.98
N GLY A 75 2.97 1.26 8.60
CA GLY A 75 2.28 0.41 9.57
C GLY A 75 3.23 -0.32 10.51
N LEU A 76 4.32 -0.89 9.97
CA LEU A 76 5.37 -1.54 10.76
C LEU A 76 6.12 -0.54 11.66
N ALA A 77 6.51 0.61 11.11
CA ALA A 77 7.21 1.64 11.87
C ALA A 77 6.35 2.15 13.03
N GLY A 78 5.04 2.38 12.82
CA GLY A 78 4.10 2.74 13.88
C GLY A 78 4.00 1.67 14.96
N ALA A 79 3.82 0.40 14.58
CA ALA A 79 3.73 -0.71 15.53
C ALA A 79 5.03 -0.87 16.38
N LEU A 80 6.19 -0.74 15.74
CA LEU A 80 7.49 -0.77 16.42
C LEU A 80 7.63 0.40 17.40
N MET A 81 7.31 1.61 16.96
CA MET A 81 7.39 2.81 17.79
C MET A 81 6.48 2.73 19.01
N GLN A 82 5.22 2.32 18.82
CA GLN A 82 4.27 2.13 19.91
C GLN A 82 4.76 1.08 20.91
N THR A 83 5.38 -0.01 20.43
CA THR A 83 5.89 -1.09 21.28
C THR A 83 7.14 -0.68 22.06
N LEU A 84 8.11 -0.04 21.40
CA LEU A 84 9.37 0.37 22.02
C LEU A 84 9.19 1.47 23.06
N THR A 85 8.35 2.45 22.75
CA THR A 85 8.03 3.56 23.66
C THR A 85 6.99 3.20 24.71
N ARG A 86 6.30 2.06 24.53
CA ARG A 86 5.12 1.66 25.32
C ARG A 86 4.06 2.76 25.36
N ASN A 87 3.94 3.53 24.28
CA ASN A 87 3.01 4.62 24.15
C ASN A 87 2.15 4.39 22.88
N PRO A 88 0.84 4.13 23.02
CA PRO A 88 -0.04 3.89 21.87
C PRO A 88 -0.17 5.09 20.93
N LEU A 89 0.28 6.28 21.34
CA LEU A 89 0.29 7.50 20.54
C LEU A 89 1.64 7.78 19.88
N ALA A 90 2.64 6.92 20.07
CA ALA A 90 3.95 7.12 19.45
C ALA A 90 3.87 6.91 17.93
N ASP A 91 4.45 7.84 17.19
CA ASP A 91 4.54 7.85 15.74
C ASP A 91 6.00 8.10 15.32
N PRO A 92 6.53 7.38 14.32
CA PRO A 92 7.90 7.58 13.83
C PRO A 92 8.20 9.01 13.37
N GLY A 93 7.20 9.76 12.90
CA GLY A 93 7.35 11.16 12.49
C GLY A 93 7.71 12.10 13.64
N LEU A 94 7.31 11.77 14.89
CA LEU A 94 7.65 12.56 16.07
C LEU A 94 9.15 12.58 16.39
N LEU A 95 9.92 11.59 15.91
CA LEU A 95 11.37 11.55 16.06
C LEU A 95 12.13 12.35 14.99
N GLY A 96 11.42 13.10 14.14
CA GLY A 96 12.02 13.99 13.15
C GLY A 96 12.39 13.32 11.83
N VAL A 97 11.99 12.06 11.60
CA VAL A 97 12.25 11.32 10.34
C VAL A 97 11.68 12.05 9.13
N ASN A 98 10.46 12.59 9.23
CA ASN A 98 9.82 13.35 8.14
C ASN A 98 10.50 14.71 7.88
N ALA A 99 11.00 15.36 8.94
CA ALA A 99 11.72 16.63 8.82
C ALA A 99 13.09 16.41 8.15
N GLY A 100 13.80 15.34 8.53
CA GLY A 100 15.06 14.94 7.91
C GLY A 100 14.90 14.56 6.43
N ALA A 101 13.87 13.79 6.10
CA ALA A 101 13.54 13.45 4.71
C ALA A 101 13.24 14.70 3.87
N SER A 102 12.40 15.61 4.38
CA SER A 102 12.07 16.87 3.70
C SER A 102 13.31 17.75 3.48
N PHE A 103 14.19 17.82 4.48
CA PHE A 103 15.45 18.56 4.38
C PHE A 103 16.36 17.98 3.28
N ALA A 104 16.50 16.65 3.21
CA ALA A 104 17.29 15.98 2.18
C ALA A 104 16.74 16.23 0.76
N ILE A 105 15.41 16.28 0.59
CA ILE A 105 14.76 16.60 -0.70
C ILE A 105 15.10 18.03 -1.16
N VAL A 106 15.25 18.98 -0.24
CA VAL A 106 15.59 20.38 -0.59
C VAL A 106 17.08 20.54 -0.93
N LEU A 107 17.95 19.70 -0.37
CA LEU A 107 19.39 19.74 -0.63
C LEU A 107 19.80 19.13 -1.98
N GLY A 108 19.05 18.15 -2.48
CA GLY A 108 19.31 17.46 -3.75
C GLY A 108 18.50 18.03 -4.90
#